data_AF-A0A947F0H4-F1
#
_entry.id   AF-A0A947F0H4-F1
#
_cell.length_a   1.000
_cell.length_b   1.000
_cell.length_c   1.000
_cell.angle_alpha   90.00
_cell.angle_beta   90.00
_cell.angle_gamma   90.00
#
_symmetry.space_group_name_H-M   'P 1'
#
loop_
_entity.id
_entity.type
_entity.pdbx_description
1 polymer ?
#
loop_
_entity_poly.entity_id
_entity_poly.type
_entity_poly.pdbx_seq_one_letter_code
_entity_poly.pdbx_strand_id
1 'polypeptide(L)' 'MSSYYKDPDPQETQDWLNSLDAVITHEGEEKADFLLRALTDRARALGVSTSPGLLTPYRTQSS' A
#
# COMPACT_ATOMS: atom_id res chain seq x y z
N MET A 1 3.14 6.73 23.50
CA MET A 1 3.25 7.98 22.74
C MET A 1 3.29 7.60 21.27
N SER A 2 2.16 7.73 20.57
CA SER A 2 2.05 7.39 19.16
C SER A 2 2.84 8.43 18.37
N SER A 3 3.97 8.03 17.79
CA SER A 3 4.73 8.90 16.89
C SER A 3 3.84 9.13 15.66
N TYR A 4 3.08 10.21 15.67
CA TYR A 4 2.28 10.63 14.52
C TYR A 4 3.30 10.95 13.44
N TYR A 5 3.49 10.03 12.48
CA TYR A 5 4.32 10.31 11.31
C TYR A 5 3.70 11.52 10.64
N LYS A 6 4.35 12.67 10.76
CA LYS A 6 3.91 13.90 10.11
C LYS A 6 4.50 13.83 8.72
N ASP A 7 3.63 13.50 7.78
CA ASP A 7 3.98 13.49 6.38
C ASP A 7 4.56 14.87 5.98
N PRO A 8 5.85 14.94 5.61
CA PRO A 8 6.47 16.20 5.21
C PRO A 8 5.92 16.70 3.87
N ASP A 9 5.37 15.80 3.03
CA ASP A 9 4.81 16.14 1.73
C ASP A 9 3.48 15.37 1.49
N PRO A 10 2.37 15.85 2.08
CA PRO A 10 1.08 15.19 1.92
C PRO A 10 0.57 15.21 0.46
N GLN A 11 1.06 16.13 -0.37
CA GLN A 11 0.68 16.21 -1.77
C GLN A 11 1.32 15.10 -2.58
N GLU A 12 2.60 14.80 -2.33
CA GLU A 12 3.29 13.66 -2.90
C GLU A 12 2.57 12.37 -2.52
N THR A 13 2.26 12.17 -1.23
CA THR A 13 1.49 10.99 -0.78
C THR A 13 0.14 10.87 -1.48
N GLN A 14 -0.56 11.99 -1.72
CA GLN A 14 -1.82 11.96 -2.46
C GLN A 14 -1.61 11.55 -3.93
N ASP A 15 -0.52 11.96 -4.56
CA ASP A 15 -0.17 11.58 -5.94
C ASP A 15 0.14 10.09 -6.05
N TRP A 16 0.87 9.53 -5.09
CA TRP A 16 1.10 8.08 -4.98
C TRP A 16 -0.21 7.30 -4.80
N LEU A 17 -1.13 7.79 -3.95
CA LEU A 17 -2.45 7.17 -3.77
C LEU A 17 -3.29 7.24 -5.05
N ASN A 18 -3.32 8.39 -5.73
CA ASN A 18 -4.04 8.54 -6.99
C ASN A 18 -3.47 7.62 -8.08
N SER A 19 -2.15 7.42 -8.10
CA SER A 19 -1.49 6.49 -9.02
C SER A 19 -1.91 5.03 -8.75
N LEU A 20 -2.03 4.64 -7.49
CA LEU A 20 -2.52 3.31 -7.11
C LEU A 20 -3.98 3.13 -7.54
N ASP A 21 -4.83 4.12 -7.31
CA ASP A 21 -6.25 4.11 -7.69
C ASP A 21 -6.42 3.99 -9.22
N ALA A 22 -5.59 4.70 -9.97
CA ALA A 22 -5.54 4.60 -11.42
C ALA A 22 -5.11 3.20 -11.89
N VAL A 23 -4.12 2.57 -11.24
CA VAL A 23 -3.69 1.20 -11.56
C VAL A 23 -4.82 0.21 -11.30
N ILE A 24 -5.52 0.32 -10.16
CA ILE A 24 -6.67 -0.54 -9.84
C ILE A 24 -7.76 -0.38 -10.90
N THR A 25 -8.06 0.87 -11.29
CA THR A 25 -9.13 1.17 -12.26
C THR A 25 -8.79 0.71 -13.68
N HIS A 26 -7.54 0.86 -14.14
CA HIS A 26 -7.15 0.57 -15.51
C HIS A 26 -6.61 -0.86 -15.73
N GLU A 27 -5.82 -1.38 -14.79
CA GLU A 27 -5.17 -2.70 -14.90
C GLU A 27 -5.89 -3.79 -14.07
N GLY A 28 -6.73 -3.41 -13.10
CA GLY A 28 -7.51 -4.32 -12.27
C GLY A 28 -6.83 -4.73 -10.96
N GLU A 29 -7.60 -5.44 -10.12
CA GLU A 29 -7.22 -5.82 -8.75
C GLU A 29 -5.97 -6.72 -8.71
N GLU A 30 -5.80 -7.61 -9.69
CA GLU A 30 -4.66 -8.54 -9.76
C GLU A 30 -3.32 -7.81 -9.88
N LYS A 31 -3.27 -6.76 -10.71
CA LYS A 31 -2.06 -5.95 -10.88
C LYS A 31 -1.75 -5.14 -9.63
N ALA A 32 -2.77 -4.60 -8.98
CA ALA A 32 -2.62 -3.83 -7.76
C ALA A 32 -2.09 -4.70 -6.60
N ASP A 33 -2.59 -5.93 -6.43
CA ASP A 33 -2.06 -6.89 -5.44
C ASP A 33 -0.58 -7.19 -5.69
N PHE A 34 -0.22 -7.44 -6.95
CA PHE A 34 1.18 -7.65 -7.32
C PHE A 34 2.06 -6.43 -6.99
N LEU A 35 1.61 -5.22 -7.32
CA LEU A 35 2.34 -3.98 -7.05
C LEU A 35 2.57 -3.78 -5.55
N LEU A 36 1.54 -3.97 -4.73
CA LEU A 36 1.62 -3.84 -3.27
C LEU A 36 2.57 -4.86 -2.66
N ARG A 37 2.54 -6.11 -3.13
CA ARG A 37 3.49 -7.15 -2.71
C ARG A 37 4.92 -6.79 -3.08
N ALA A 38 5.15 -6.33 -4.30
CA ALA A 38 6.48 -5.94 -4.78
C ALA A 38 7.03 -4.74 -3.98
N LEU A 39 6.19 -3.74 -3.68
CA LEU A 39 6.55 -2.60 -2.84
C LEU A 39 6.91 -3.03 -1.41
N THR A 40 6.12 -3.94 -0.84
CA THR A 40 6.37 -4.48 0.50
C THR A 40 7.69 -5.26 0.56
N ASP A 41 7.95 -6.11 -0.44
CA ASP A 41 9.19 -6.87 -0.54
C ASP A 41 10.41 -5.94 -0.66
N ARG A 42 10.30 -4.91 -1.52
CA ARG A 42 11.35 -3.90 -1.68
C ARG A 42 11.59 -3.10 -0.40
N ALA A 43 10.54 -2.70 0.31
CA ALA A 43 10.66 -2.01 1.59
C ALA A 43 11.39 -2.88 2.63
N ARG A 44 11.06 -4.18 2.70
CA ARG A 44 11.76 -5.13 3.57
C ARG A 44 13.24 -5.29 3.18
N ALA A 45 13.54 -5.40 1.88
CA ALA A 45 14.91 -5.48 1.39
C ALA A 45 15.74 -4.24 1.74
N LEU A 46 15.10 -3.07 1.84
CA LEU A 46 15.73 -1.81 2.27
C LEU A 46 15.81 -1.65 3.80
N GLY A 47 15.42 -2.67 4.57
CA GLY A 47 15.47 -2.63 6.04
C GLY A 47 14.35 -1.80 6.67
N VAL A 48 13.33 -1.41 5.89
CA VAL A 48 12.12 -0.78 6.44
C VAL A 48 11.32 -1.87 7.14
N SER A 49 11.30 -1.82 8.47
CA SER A 49 10.38 -2.62 9.29
C SER A 49 8.95 -2.14 9.05
N THR A 50 8.35 -2.62 7.97
CA THR A 50 6.90 -2.61 7.81
C THR A 50 6.35 -3.53 8.90
N SER A 51 5.85 -2.96 10.00
CA SER A 51 5.17 -3.74 11.03
C SER A 51 4.15 -4.65 10.33
N PRO A 52 4.22 -5.98 10.49
CA PRO A 52 3.35 -6.93 9.80
C PRO A 52 1.96 -6.85 10.45
N GLY A 53 1.21 -5.78 10.13
CA GLY A 53 0.04 -5.38 10.90
C GLY A 53 -1.27 -5.33 10.15
N LEU A 54 -1.28 -5.32 8.81
CA LEU A 54 -2.50 -5.23 8.01
C LEU A 54 -2.39 -5.96 6.67
N LEU A 55 -1.94 -7.22 6.69
CA LEU A 55 -2.44 -8.18 5.70
C LEU A 55 -3.77 -8.73 6.25
N THR A 56 -4.81 -7.90 6.32
CA THR A 56 -6.15 -8.47 6.41
C THR A 56 -6.39 -9.15 5.07
N PRO A 57 -6.63 -10.47 5.02
CA PRO A 57 -6.96 -11.13 3.78
C PRO A 57 -8.21 -10.45 3.21
N TYR A 58 -8.22 -10.27 1.90
CA TYR A 58 -9.41 -9.92 1.10
C TYR A 58 -10.63 -10.60 1.72
N ARG A 59 -11.45 -9.84 2.45
CA ARG A 59 -12.68 -10.38 3.03
C ARG A 59 -13.71 -10.39 1.92
N THR A 60 -13.68 -11.43 1.09
CA THR A 60 -14.88 -11.85 0.38
C THR A 60 -15.89 -12.26 1.46
N GLN A 61 -16.69 -11.33 1.96
CA GLN A 61 -17.95 -11.72 2.60
C GLN A 61 -18.86 -12.19 1.49
N SER A 62 -18.77 -13.48 1.21
CA SER A 62 -19.83 -14.23 0.55
C SER A 62 -20.90 -14.54 1.61
N SER A 63 -22.13 -14.16 1.25
CA SER A 63 -23.44 -14.53 1.82
C SER A 63 -23.84 -13.97 3.19
#